data_AF-A0A9P8ZS04-F1
#
_entry.id   AF-A0A9P8ZS04-F1
#
_cell.length_a   1.000
_cell.length_b   1.000
_cell.length_c   1.000
_cell.angle_alpha   90.00
_cell.angle_beta   90.00
_cell.angle_gamma   90.00
#
_symmetry.space_group_name_H-M   'P 1'
#
loop_
_entity.id
_entity.type
_entity.pdbx_description
1 polymer ?
#
loop_
_entity_poly.entity_id
_entity_poly.type
_entity_poly.pdbx_seq_one_letter_code
_entity_poly.pdbx_strand_id
1 'polypeptide(L)'
;MLTSALRGPSYAAATRRSAVTMNPIICSPRFFSDFTPAPSPTANVKSTTEVDTVYQQPTNEIQGPAMETPGPTENSAASPEHMTASHISEREQKQMLMAYEVKIKELMAYEMKIKELRAELMAIPDAPIGATTGYNLFLQHCHQSSVTTGKYESKTVLDMWKALSDAEQQEFKKQASDIRQLRAAEYDEWAETVGFMGIHKINRDRLLSGKKKLRIPLARPVHKSLGI
;
A
#
# COMPACT_ATOMS: atom_id res chain seq x y z
N MET A 1 -29.38 -35.60 -32.80
CA MET A 1 -29.38 -35.64 -31.32
C MET A 1 -27.97 -35.96 -30.86
N LEU A 2 -27.48 -35.28 -29.82
CA LEU A 2 -26.15 -35.32 -29.18
C LEU A 2 -25.31 -34.04 -29.41
N THR A 3 -25.37 -33.12 -28.46
CA THR A 3 -24.25 -32.23 -28.11
C THR A 3 -24.13 -32.19 -26.59
N SER A 4 -23.16 -32.95 -26.09
CA SER A 4 -22.73 -32.97 -24.70
C SER A 4 -21.81 -31.77 -24.41
N ALA A 5 -22.15 -31.08 -23.32
CA ALA A 5 -21.35 -30.38 -22.31
C ALA A 5 -19.88 -30.00 -22.59
N LEU A 6 -19.53 -28.77 -22.17
CA LEU A 6 -18.37 -28.50 -21.31
C LEU A 6 -18.66 -27.22 -20.49
N ARG A 7 -19.23 -27.40 -19.30
CA ARG A 7 -19.41 -26.34 -18.29
C ARG A 7 -18.30 -26.52 -17.26
N GLY A 8 -17.32 -25.61 -17.25
CA GLY A 8 -16.19 -25.65 -16.32
C GLY A 8 -16.62 -25.36 -14.88
N PRO A 9 -15.86 -25.86 -13.87
CA PRO A 9 -16.16 -25.65 -12.47
C PRO A 9 -15.90 -24.20 -12.06
N SER A 10 -16.93 -23.56 -11.50
CA SER A 10 -16.84 -22.27 -10.82
C SER A 10 -16.21 -22.48 -9.45
N TYR A 11 -14.98 -22.01 -9.27
CA TYR A 11 -14.33 -21.95 -7.96
C TYR A 11 -14.89 -20.75 -7.18
N ALA A 12 -15.99 -20.97 -6.48
CA ALA A 12 -16.44 -20.07 -5.43
C ALA A 12 -15.49 -20.22 -4.23
N ALA A 13 -14.59 -19.25 -4.06
CA ALA A 13 -13.75 -19.14 -2.86
C ALA A 13 -14.64 -18.88 -1.63
N ALA A 14 -14.96 -19.95 -0.90
CA ALA A 14 -15.67 -19.86 0.36
C ALA A 14 -14.71 -19.36 1.45
N THR A 15 -14.71 -18.04 1.66
CA THR A 15 -14.06 -17.40 2.81
C THR A 15 -14.74 -17.85 4.10
N ARG A 16 -14.24 -18.94 4.71
CA ARG A 16 -14.62 -19.36 6.06
C ARG A 16 -14.11 -18.34 7.07
N ARG A 17 -14.92 -17.33 7.36
CA ARG A 17 -14.76 -16.53 8.58
C ARG A 17 -15.16 -17.42 9.76
N SER A 18 -14.18 -18.00 10.43
CA SER A 18 -14.39 -18.58 11.76
C SER A 18 -14.83 -17.47 12.70
N ALA A 19 -16.12 -17.41 13.00
CA ALA A 19 -16.65 -16.57 14.06
C ALA A 19 -16.15 -17.15 15.39
N VAL A 20 -15.08 -16.55 15.92
CA VAL A 20 -14.67 -16.78 17.32
C VAL A 20 -15.71 -16.09 18.18
N THR A 21 -16.60 -16.88 18.77
CA THR A 21 -17.60 -16.42 19.74
C THR A 21 -16.85 -15.96 21.00
N MET A 22 -16.51 -14.68 21.07
CA MET A 22 -15.99 -14.04 22.27
C MET A 22 -17.14 -13.91 23.27
N ASN A 23 -17.04 -14.61 24.40
CA ASN A 23 -17.97 -14.39 25.52
C ASN A 23 -17.82 -12.94 25.99
N PRO A 24 -18.91 -12.17 26.10
CA PRO A 24 -18.83 -10.80 26.61
C PRO A 24 -18.49 -10.86 28.10
N ILE A 25 -17.29 -10.40 28.45
CA ILE A 25 -16.93 -10.12 29.83
C ILE A 25 -17.69 -8.85 30.21
N ILE A 26 -18.78 -9.04 30.96
CA ILE A 26 -19.58 -7.95 31.52
C ILE A 26 -18.74 -7.25 32.58
N CYS A 27 -18.04 -6.17 32.21
CA CYS A 27 -17.42 -5.26 33.16
C CYS A 27 -18.51 -4.59 33.98
N SER A 28 -18.73 -5.09 35.20
CA SER A 28 -19.58 -4.42 36.18
C SER A 28 -18.92 -3.10 36.61
N PRO A 29 -19.62 -1.96 36.60
CA PRO A 29 -19.08 -0.69 37.03
C PRO A 29 -19.01 -0.69 38.56
N ARG A 30 -17.90 -1.16 39.12
CA ARG A 30 -17.61 -0.93 40.55
C ARG A 30 -17.04 0.47 40.70
N PHE A 31 -17.88 1.34 41.27
CA PHE A 31 -17.51 2.59 41.91
C PHE A 31 -16.23 2.42 42.73
N PHE A 32 -15.16 3.12 42.36
CA PHE A 32 -14.00 3.32 43.21
C PHE A 32 -13.90 4.80 43.55
N SER A 33 -14.33 5.12 44.77
CA SER A 33 -14.00 6.37 45.45
C SER A 33 -12.56 6.28 45.97
N ASP A 34 -11.81 7.37 45.75
CA ASP A 34 -10.63 7.79 46.50
C ASP A 34 -9.38 6.91 46.41
N PHE A 35 -8.56 7.16 45.38
CA PHE A 35 -7.14 6.85 45.40
C PHE A 35 -6.32 8.10 45.04
N THR A 36 -5.67 8.70 46.03
CA THR A 36 -4.70 9.80 45.88
C THR A 36 -3.33 9.22 45.48
N PRO A 37 -2.75 9.63 44.33
CA PRO A 37 -1.45 9.13 43.91
C PRO A 37 -0.28 9.90 44.57
N ALA A 38 0.71 9.15 45.06
CA ALA A 38 1.99 9.70 45.53
C ALA A 38 2.93 10.04 44.34
N PRO A 39 3.79 11.07 44.46
CA PRO A 39 4.68 11.51 43.38
C PRO A 39 5.90 10.57 43.22
N SER A 40 6.22 10.22 41.97
CA SER A 40 7.44 9.49 41.60
C SER A 40 8.59 10.44 41.21
N PRO A 41 9.85 10.09 41.51
CA PRO A 41 11.00 10.95 41.28
C PRO A 41 11.50 10.93 39.83
N THR A 42 12.02 12.10 39.43
CA THR A 42 12.68 12.45 38.17
C THR A 42 14.04 11.75 38.03
N ALA A 43 14.25 11.03 36.93
CA ALA A 43 15.58 10.59 36.50
C ALA A 43 15.98 11.28 35.20
N ASN A 44 17.09 11.99 35.32
CA ASN A 44 17.77 12.82 34.35
C ASN A 44 18.71 11.92 33.51
N VAL A 45 18.59 11.89 32.19
CA VAL A 45 19.63 11.32 31.31
C VAL A 45 19.91 12.30 30.18
N LYS A 46 21.12 12.84 30.26
CA LYS A 46 21.78 13.73 29.32
C LYS A 46 22.67 12.90 28.39
N SER A 47 22.92 13.46 27.20
CA SER A 47 24.14 13.32 26.37
C SER A 47 24.00 12.57 25.04
N THR A 48 23.86 13.39 23.99
CA THR A 48 24.91 13.69 22.98
C THR A 48 25.64 12.53 22.32
N THR A 49 25.47 12.37 21.01
CA THR A 49 26.60 12.42 20.05
C THR A 49 26.11 12.74 18.64
N GLU A 50 26.61 13.84 18.10
CA GLU A 50 26.53 14.22 16.69
C GLU A 50 27.49 13.36 15.87
N VAL A 51 27.07 12.92 14.69
CA VAL A 51 27.98 12.44 13.65
C VAL A 51 27.55 13.07 12.34
N ASP A 52 28.25 14.14 11.98
CA ASP A 52 28.31 14.69 10.63
C ASP A 52 28.81 13.62 9.67
N THR A 53 28.12 13.44 8.53
CA THR A 53 28.68 12.72 7.39
C THR A 53 28.56 13.60 6.15
N VAL A 54 29.74 13.98 5.68
CA VAL A 54 30.08 14.82 4.55
C VAL A 54 29.86 14.07 3.22
N TYR A 55 29.27 14.80 2.27
CA TYR A 55 29.34 14.74 0.80
C TYR A 55 29.73 13.44 0.07
N GLN A 56 28.96 13.12 -0.98
CA GLN A 56 29.49 13.10 -2.35
C GLN A 56 28.36 13.06 -3.39
N GLN A 57 28.31 14.09 -4.25
CA GLN A 57 27.57 14.09 -5.51
C GLN A 57 28.42 13.40 -6.59
N PRO A 58 27.87 12.48 -7.38
CA PRO A 58 28.45 12.11 -8.66
C PRO A 58 27.91 13.01 -9.79
N THR A 59 28.80 13.84 -10.34
CA THR A 59 28.71 14.47 -11.66
C THR A 59 28.85 13.40 -12.74
N ASN A 60 27.80 13.19 -13.53
CA ASN A 60 27.89 12.43 -14.78
C ASN A 60 27.85 13.41 -15.96
N GLU A 61 29.04 13.74 -16.45
CA GLU A 61 29.25 14.25 -17.80
C GLU A 61 28.95 13.13 -18.79
N ILE A 62 27.99 13.34 -19.69
CA ILE A 62 27.79 12.49 -20.87
C ILE A 62 28.23 13.29 -22.09
N GLN A 63 29.40 12.91 -22.58
CA GLN A 63 29.99 13.30 -23.87
C GLN A 63 29.31 12.54 -25.03
N GLY A 64 28.75 13.29 -25.99
CA GLY A 64 28.66 12.97 -27.43
C GLY A 64 27.83 11.75 -27.87
N PRO A 65 27.44 11.63 -29.16
CA PRO A 65 28.09 12.23 -30.32
C PRO A 65 27.20 13.13 -31.19
N ALA A 66 27.91 13.99 -31.94
CA ALA A 66 27.40 14.78 -33.05
C ALA A 66 26.80 13.88 -34.13
N MET A 67 25.59 14.22 -34.61
CA MET A 67 25.06 13.69 -35.86
C MET A 67 25.16 14.76 -36.94
N GLU A 68 25.78 14.32 -38.03
CA GLU A 68 26.18 15.07 -39.19
C GLU A 68 24.98 15.58 -39.99
N THR A 69 25.12 16.83 -40.44
CA THR A 69 24.29 17.49 -41.45
C THR A 69 24.57 16.88 -42.84
N PRO A 70 23.54 16.41 -43.57
CA PRO A 70 23.68 16.15 -45.00
C PRO A 70 23.50 17.47 -45.78
N GLY A 71 24.48 17.79 -46.61
CA GLY A 71 24.46 18.96 -47.49
C GLY A 71 23.43 18.86 -48.63
N PRO A 72 23.12 19.99 -49.30
CA PRO A 72 22.13 20.06 -50.36
C PRO A 72 22.72 19.52 -51.66
N THR A 73 22.05 18.55 -52.29
CA THR A 73 22.33 18.17 -53.68
C THR A 73 21.30 18.87 -54.56
N GLU A 74 21.75 19.87 -55.30
CA GLU A 74 21.02 20.46 -56.42
C GLU A 74 20.82 19.39 -57.49
N ASN A 75 19.59 19.19 -57.94
CA ASN A 75 19.33 18.71 -59.29
C ASN A 75 18.02 19.29 -59.82
N SER A 76 18.16 19.76 -61.05
CA SER A 76 17.30 20.67 -61.78
C SER A 76 16.17 19.93 -62.51
N ALA A 77 15.05 20.66 -62.65
CA ALA A 77 14.11 20.64 -63.76
C ALA A 77 13.43 19.31 -64.17
N ALA A 78 12.13 19.21 -63.85
CA ALA A 78 11.06 19.02 -64.84
C ALA A 78 9.68 19.19 -64.17
N SER A 79 9.01 20.30 -64.47
CA SER A 79 7.54 20.42 -64.42
C SER A 79 7.02 19.79 -65.73
N PRO A 80 5.92 19.02 -65.75
CA PRO A 80 4.60 19.65 -65.64
C PRO A 80 3.54 18.80 -64.93
N GLU A 81 2.60 19.50 -64.28
CA GLU A 81 1.14 19.26 -64.30
C GLU A 81 0.55 19.91 -63.04
N HIS A 82 -0.02 21.09 -63.24
CA HIS A 82 -0.89 21.75 -62.28
C HIS A 82 -2.13 20.88 -62.08
N MET A 83 -2.03 19.89 -61.19
CA MET A 83 -3.20 19.38 -60.50
C MET A 83 -3.72 20.53 -59.64
N THR A 84 -4.83 21.10 -60.08
CA THR A 84 -5.63 22.05 -59.32
C THR A 84 -5.77 21.54 -57.90
N ALA A 85 -5.10 22.22 -56.95
CA ALA A 85 -5.36 22.07 -55.53
C ALA A 85 -6.84 22.41 -55.34
N SER A 86 -7.68 21.37 -55.25
CA SER A 86 -9.11 21.52 -55.02
C SER A 86 -9.27 22.37 -53.78
N HIS A 87 -9.93 23.53 -53.92
CA HIS A 87 -10.32 24.37 -52.80
C HIS A 87 -11.22 23.54 -51.88
N ILE A 88 -10.62 22.85 -50.91
CA ILE A 88 -11.34 22.22 -49.80
C ILE A 88 -12.06 23.37 -49.12
N SER A 89 -13.38 23.29 -49.03
CA SER A 89 -14.17 24.37 -48.48
C SER A 89 -13.79 24.58 -47.00
N GLU A 90 -13.81 25.82 -46.53
CA GLU A 90 -13.51 26.15 -45.13
C GLU A 90 -14.38 25.33 -44.15
N ARG A 91 -15.59 24.96 -44.58
CA ARG A 91 -16.51 24.09 -43.85
C ARG A 91 -15.96 22.66 -43.69
N GLU A 92 -15.40 22.08 -44.75
CA GLU A 92 -14.79 20.75 -44.72
C GLU A 92 -13.50 20.75 -43.88
N GLN A 93 -12.68 21.80 -43.97
CA GLN A 93 -11.50 21.95 -43.12
C GLN A 93 -11.88 21.99 -41.63
N LYS A 94 -12.94 22.74 -41.28
CA LYS A 94 -13.45 22.81 -39.90
C LYS A 94 -14.02 21.49 -39.42
N GLN A 95 -14.72 20.74 -40.26
CA GLN A 95 -15.22 19.41 -39.92
C GLN A 95 -14.09 18.41 -39.70
N MET A 96 -13.06 18.44 -40.55
CA MET A 96 -11.88 17.59 -40.41
C MET A 96 -11.14 17.90 -39.11
N LEU A 97 -10.99 19.18 -38.75
CA LEU A 97 -10.35 19.61 -37.51
C LEU A 97 -11.12 19.14 -36.27
N MET A 98 -12.45 19.29 -36.26
CA MET A 98 -13.31 18.74 -35.19
C MET A 98 -13.17 17.21 -35.07
N ALA A 99 -13.12 16.49 -36.20
CA ALA A 99 -12.94 15.04 -36.19
C ALA A 99 -11.56 14.63 -35.63
N TYR A 100 -10.50 15.38 -35.95
CA TYR A 100 -9.18 15.17 -35.35
C TYR A 100 -9.17 15.45 -33.84
N GLU A 101 -9.81 16.53 -33.39
CA GLU A 101 -9.92 16.84 -31.97
C GLU A 101 -10.66 15.74 -31.19
N VAL A 102 -11.74 15.19 -31.75
CA VAL A 102 -12.46 14.06 -31.16
C VAL A 102 -11.54 12.84 -31.06
N LYS A 103 -10.83 12.51 -32.14
CA LYS A 103 -9.91 11.36 -32.17
C LYS A 103 -8.74 11.51 -31.20
N ILE A 104 -8.22 12.72 -31.01
CA ILE A 104 -7.17 13.01 -30.01
C ILE A 104 -7.70 12.77 -28.60
N LYS A 105 -8.92 13.24 -28.29
CA LYS A 105 -9.55 13.01 -26.98
C LYS A 105 -9.80 11.52 -26.72
N GLU A 106 -10.23 10.77 -27.74
CA GLU A 106 -10.39 9.31 -27.64
C GLU A 106 -9.05 8.62 -27.36
N LEU A 107 -7.98 8.97 -28.08
CA LEU A 107 -6.64 8.40 -27.85
C LEU A 107 -6.14 8.69 -26.43
N MET A 108 -6.33 9.92 -25.93
CA MET A 108 -6.00 10.27 -24.55
C MET A 108 -6.79 9.43 -23.53
N ALA A 109 -8.08 9.20 -23.78
CA ALA A 109 -8.90 8.35 -22.91
C ALA A 109 -8.41 6.90 -22.91
N TYR A 110 -8.03 6.35 -24.07
CA TYR A 110 -7.44 5.01 -24.16
C TYR A 110 -6.10 4.91 -23.42
N GLU A 111 -5.22 5.90 -23.57
CA GLU A 111 -3.96 5.93 -22.83
C GLU A 111 -4.16 5.97 -21.31
N MET A 112 -5.12 6.77 -20.84
CA MET A 112 -5.48 6.81 -19.43
C MET A 112 -6.00 5.46 -18.93
N LYS A 113 -6.86 4.80 -19.71
CA LYS A 113 -7.37 3.47 -19.39
C LYS A 113 -6.27 2.40 -19.34
N ILE A 114 -5.29 2.46 -20.24
CA ILE A 114 -4.13 1.56 -20.22
C ILE A 114 -3.27 1.81 -18.98
N LYS A 115 -3.05 3.08 -18.59
CA LYS A 115 -2.32 3.43 -17.38
C LYS A 115 -3.02 2.91 -16.13
N GLU A 116 -4.34 3.05 -16.07
CA GLU A 116 -5.16 2.54 -14.96
C GLU A 116 -5.08 1.02 -14.85
N LEU A 117 -5.29 0.29 -15.95
CA LEU A 117 -5.17 -1.18 -15.96
C LEU A 117 -3.76 -1.66 -15.58
N ARG A 118 -2.72 -0.93 -16.00
CA ARG A 118 -1.34 -1.23 -15.59
C ARG A 118 -1.12 -0.95 -14.11
N ALA A 119 -1.70 0.12 -13.56
CA ALA A 119 -1.62 0.43 -12.14
C ALA A 119 -2.34 -0.64 -11.30
N GLU A 120 -3.50 -1.10 -11.77
CA GLU A 120 -4.26 -2.19 -11.14
C GLU A 120 -3.49 -3.51 -11.17
N LEU A 121 -2.95 -3.90 -12.33
CA LEU A 121 -2.17 -5.14 -12.47
C LEU A 121 -0.88 -5.10 -11.63
N MET A 122 -0.29 -3.92 -11.45
CA MET A 122 0.94 -3.71 -10.66
C MET A 122 0.66 -3.34 -9.20
N ALA A 123 -0.60 -3.38 -8.76
CA ALA A 123 -0.97 -3.06 -7.40
C ALA A 123 -0.41 -4.14 -6.47
N ILE A 124 0.65 -3.79 -5.74
CA ILE A 124 1.20 -4.66 -4.70
C ILE A 124 0.19 -4.63 -3.55
N PRO A 125 -0.28 -5.79 -3.05
CA PRO A 125 -1.19 -5.81 -1.90
C PRO A 125 -0.55 -5.09 -0.71
N ASP A 126 -1.37 -4.36 0.05
CA ASP A 126 -0.89 -3.69 1.25
C ASP A 126 -0.33 -4.69 2.27
N ALA A 127 0.72 -4.27 2.97
CA ALA A 127 1.30 -5.08 4.02
C ALA A 127 0.29 -5.25 5.17
N PRO A 128 0.19 -6.45 5.78
CA PRO A 128 -0.71 -6.68 6.90
C PRO A 128 -0.37 -5.75 8.07
N ILE A 129 -1.40 -5.37 8.82
CA ILE A 129 -1.31 -4.42 9.91
C ILE A 129 -0.37 -4.96 11.00
N GLY A 130 0.49 -4.11 11.55
CA GLY A 130 1.49 -4.49 12.55
C GLY A 130 0.92 -5.00 13.88
N ALA A 131 1.82 -5.35 14.81
CA ALA A 131 1.50 -5.86 16.14
C ALA A 131 0.50 -4.97 16.92
N THR A 132 -0.54 -5.60 17.49
CA THR A 132 -1.46 -4.95 18.44
C THR A 132 -0.96 -5.17 19.87
N THR A 133 -1.01 -4.14 20.72
CA THR A 133 -0.71 -4.26 22.15
C THR A 133 -1.95 -4.71 22.94
N GLY A 134 -1.78 -5.24 24.15
CA GLY A 134 -2.92 -5.60 25.01
C GLY A 134 -3.85 -4.42 25.28
N TYR A 135 -3.28 -3.23 25.50
CA TYR A 135 -4.05 -1.99 25.63
C TYR A 135 -4.87 -1.67 24.37
N ASN A 136 -4.30 -1.82 23.17
CA ASN A 136 -5.05 -1.57 21.93
C ASN A 136 -6.20 -2.55 21.73
N LEU A 137 -6.07 -3.80 22.18
CA LEU A 137 -7.20 -4.75 22.19
C LEU A 137 -8.27 -4.33 23.19
N PHE A 138 -7.86 -3.87 24.37
CA PHE A 138 -8.80 -3.32 25.34
C PHE A 138 -9.54 -2.10 24.81
N LEU A 139 -8.86 -1.17 24.12
CA LEU A 139 -9.51 -0.05 23.43
C LEU A 139 -10.57 -0.54 22.44
N GLN A 140 -10.24 -1.53 21.62
CA GLN A 140 -11.19 -2.13 20.68
C GLN A 140 -12.38 -2.77 21.40
N HIS A 141 -12.14 -3.46 22.51
CA HIS A 141 -13.19 -4.03 23.35
C HIS A 141 -14.10 -2.95 23.93
N CYS A 142 -13.55 -1.85 24.46
CA CYS A 142 -14.33 -0.70 24.94
C CYS A 142 -15.23 -0.13 23.84
N HIS A 143 -14.68 0.08 22.64
CA HIS A 143 -15.45 0.58 21.49
C HIS A 143 -16.57 -0.37 21.03
N GLN A 144 -16.36 -1.68 21.14
CA GLN A 144 -17.38 -2.69 20.78
C GLN A 144 -18.47 -2.83 21.85
N SER A 145 -18.09 -2.70 23.12
CA SER A 145 -19.03 -2.81 24.25
C SER A 145 -19.89 -1.57 24.46
N SER A 146 -19.45 -0.40 23.98
CA SER A 146 -20.25 0.82 24.03
C SER A 146 -21.31 0.82 22.92
N VAL A 147 -22.55 0.50 23.29
CA VAL A 147 -23.74 0.63 22.41
C VAL A 147 -24.00 2.10 22.01
N THR A 148 -23.39 3.06 22.71
CA THR A 148 -23.52 4.48 22.43
C THR A 148 -22.20 5.07 21.93
N THR A 149 -22.29 5.67 20.74
CA THR A 149 -21.30 6.44 19.97
C THR A 149 -20.75 7.66 20.72
N GLY A 150 -20.19 7.47 21.92
CA GLY A 150 -19.42 8.47 22.63
C GLY A 150 -17.95 8.32 22.30
N LYS A 151 -17.30 9.37 21.81
CA LYS A 151 -15.84 9.46 21.85
C LYS A 151 -15.45 9.33 23.32
N TYR A 152 -14.98 8.16 23.76
CA TYR A 152 -14.36 8.07 25.06
C TYR A 152 -13.22 9.09 25.08
N GLU A 153 -13.27 10.03 26.03
CA GLU A 153 -12.12 10.87 26.28
C GLU A 153 -10.95 9.95 26.59
N SER A 154 -9.83 10.10 25.87
CA SER A 154 -8.66 9.21 25.99
C SER A 154 -8.20 8.98 27.45
N LYS A 155 -8.49 9.92 28.34
CA LYS A 155 -8.22 9.85 29.78
C LYS A 155 -9.09 8.81 30.50
N THR A 156 -10.38 8.71 30.18
CA THR A 156 -11.30 7.78 30.87
C THR A 156 -10.97 6.32 30.56
N VAL A 157 -10.58 6.01 29.31
CA VAL A 157 -10.20 4.64 28.94
C VAL A 157 -8.87 4.24 29.57
N LEU A 158 -7.94 5.18 29.69
CA LEU A 158 -6.68 4.92 30.37
C LEU A 158 -6.90 4.61 31.86
N ASP A 159 -7.79 5.33 32.52
CA ASP A 159 -8.15 5.09 33.91
C ASP A 159 -8.86 3.74 34.08
N MET A 160 -9.76 3.38 33.15
CA MET A 160 -10.36 2.04 33.12
C MET A 160 -9.31 0.93 32.94
N TRP A 161 -8.35 1.10 32.04
CA TRP A 161 -7.26 0.12 31.85
C TRP A 161 -6.42 -0.06 33.12
N LYS A 162 -6.10 1.04 33.81
CA LYS A 162 -5.34 0.98 35.09
C LYS A 162 -6.15 0.38 36.23
N ALA A 163 -7.48 0.50 36.19
CA ALA A 163 -8.38 -0.07 37.18
C ALA A 163 -8.62 -1.57 36.98
N LEU A 164 -8.28 -2.14 35.81
CA LEU A 164 -8.34 -3.59 35.59
C LEU A 164 -7.38 -4.31 36.53
N SER A 165 -7.81 -5.48 37.00
CA SER A 165 -6.94 -6.38 37.76
C SER A 165 -5.77 -6.86 36.92
N ASP A 166 -4.68 -7.26 37.57
CA ASP A 166 -3.51 -7.80 36.89
C ASP A 166 -3.85 -9.02 36.02
N ALA A 167 -4.81 -9.84 36.46
CA ALA A 167 -5.28 -11.02 35.73
C ALA A 167 -5.98 -10.63 34.41
N GLU A 168 -6.86 -9.64 34.44
CA GLU A 168 -7.55 -9.13 33.24
C GLU A 168 -6.58 -8.46 32.27
N GLN A 169 -5.64 -7.64 32.79
CA GLN A 169 -4.61 -7.05 31.93
C GLN A 169 -3.71 -8.13 31.30
N GLN A 170 -3.40 -9.20 32.05
CA GLN A 170 -2.61 -10.32 31.55
C GLN A 170 -3.35 -11.09 30.46
N GLU A 171 -4.67 -11.23 30.56
CA GLU A 171 -5.49 -11.83 29.51
C GLU A 171 -5.41 -11.04 28.20
N PHE A 172 -5.62 -9.71 28.24
CA PHE A 172 -5.45 -8.86 27.05
C PHE A 172 -4.03 -8.92 26.48
N LYS A 173 -3.00 -8.98 27.35
CA LYS A 173 -1.61 -9.14 26.91
C LYS A 173 -1.37 -10.49 26.21
N LYS A 174 -1.99 -11.57 26.71
CA LYS A 174 -1.94 -12.91 26.11
C LYS A 174 -2.61 -12.92 24.74
N GLN A 175 -3.84 -12.42 24.63
CA GLN A 175 -4.54 -12.29 23.36
C GLN A 175 -3.74 -11.46 22.34
N ALA A 176 -3.11 -10.37 22.78
CA ALA A 176 -2.23 -9.57 21.95
C ALA A 176 -0.96 -10.31 21.51
N SER A 177 -0.46 -11.26 22.31
CA SER A 177 0.65 -12.13 21.93
C SER A 177 0.22 -13.12 20.84
N ASP A 178 -0.94 -13.75 20.99
CA ASP A 178 -1.45 -14.73 20.04
C ASP A 178 -1.73 -14.07 18.67
N ILE A 179 -2.36 -12.89 18.67
CA ILE A 179 -2.58 -12.10 17.45
C ILE A 179 -1.25 -11.67 16.82
N ARG A 180 -0.24 -11.33 17.62
CA ARG A 180 1.10 -10.98 17.10
C ARG A 180 1.74 -12.15 16.36
N GLN A 181 1.61 -13.37 16.88
CA GLN A 181 2.13 -14.57 16.22
C GLN A 181 1.39 -14.85 14.90
N LEU A 182 0.05 -14.75 14.92
CA LEU A 182 -0.76 -14.92 13.71
C LEU A 182 -0.36 -13.91 12.62
N ARG A 183 -0.27 -12.62 12.97
CA ARG A 183 0.09 -11.56 12.02
C ARG A 183 1.52 -11.66 11.54
N ALA A 184 2.43 -12.22 12.33
CA ALA A 184 3.79 -12.50 11.88
C ALA A 184 3.79 -13.56 10.76
N ALA A 185 2.96 -14.61 10.89
CA ALA A 185 2.80 -15.62 9.85
C ALA A 185 2.15 -15.05 8.58
N GLU A 186 1.07 -14.25 8.73
CA GLU A 186 0.43 -13.55 7.60
C GLU A 186 1.41 -12.60 6.89
N TYR A 187 2.27 -11.93 7.64
CA TYR A 187 3.29 -11.06 7.08
C TYR A 187 4.32 -11.83 6.26
N ASP A 188 4.76 -12.99 6.74
CA ASP A 188 5.73 -13.82 6.01
C ASP A 188 5.11 -14.39 4.72
N GLU A 189 3.84 -14.80 4.73
CA GLU A 189 3.10 -15.23 3.53
C GLU A 189 2.91 -14.09 2.50
N TRP A 190 2.54 -12.91 2.99
CA TRP A 190 2.45 -11.70 2.15
C TRP A 190 3.81 -11.36 1.53
N ALA A 191 4.88 -11.44 2.32
CA ALA A 191 6.22 -11.13 1.86
C ALA A 191 6.74 -12.15 0.82
N GLU A 192 6.37 -13.42 0.94
CA GLU A 192 6.63 -14.44 -0.07
C GLU A 192 5.88 -14.15 -1.37
N THR A 193 4.62 -13.71 -1.28
CA THR A 193 3.78 -13.36 -2.45
C THR A 193 4.31 -12.12 -3.19
N VAL A 194 4.69 -11.08 -2.45
CA VAL A 194 5.23 -9.83 -3.03
C VAL A 194 6.67 -10.02 -3.52
N GLY A 195 7.41 -10.93 -2.89
CA GLY A 195 8.79 -11.22 -3.19
C GLY A 195 9.75 -10.10 -2.77
N PHE A 196 11.04 -10.45 -2.76
CA PHE A 196 12.12 -9.56 -2.33
C PHE A 196 12.10 -8.20 -3.05
N MET A 197 11.90 -8.19 -4.37
CA MET A 197 11.94 -6.96 -5.14
C MET A 197 10.72 -6.06 -4.92
N GLY A 198 9.54 -6.63 -4.71
CA GLY A 198 8.35 -5.87 -4.36
C GLY A 198 8.49 -5.18 -3.01
N ILE A 199 9.03 -5.87 -2.00
CA ILE A 199 9.28 -5.28 -0.66
C ILE A 199 10.30 -4.15 -0.74
N HIS A 200 11.34 -4.29 -1.56
CA HIS A 200 12.31 -3.21 -1.79
C HIS A 200 11.69 -1.96 -2.41
N LYS A 201 10.80 -2.14 -3.40
CA LYS A 201 10.03 -1.03 -4.00
C LYS A 201 9.17 -0.34 -2.94
N ILE A 202 8.40 -1.10 -2.17
CA ILE A 202 7.58 -0.56 -1.07
C ILE A 202 8.44 0.19 -0.05
N ASN A 203 9.61 -0.36 0.31
CA ASN A 203 10.50 0.29 1.27
C ASN A 203 11.09 1.60 0.74
N ARG A 204 11.32 1.72 -0.57
CA ARG A 204 11.69 2.99 -1.20
C ARG A 204 10.57 4.01 -1.06
N ASP A 205 9.33 3.63 -1.36
CA ASP A 205 8.17 4.53 -1.27
C ASP A 205 7.86 4.94 0.18
N ARG A 206 8.07 4.02 1.14
CA ARG A 206 7.94 4.30 2.58
C ARG A 206 9.01 5.28 3.07
N LEU A 207 10.24 5.16 2.60
CA LEU A 207 11.29 6.13 2.91
C LEU A 207 10.94 7.54 2.40
N LEU A 208 10.46 7.65 1.16
CA LEU A 208 10.05 8.94 0.58
C LEU A 208 8.89 9.58 1.37
N SER A 209 8.01 8.76 1.94
CA SER A 209 6.89 9.22 2.80
C SER A 209 7.24 9.34 4.28
N GLY A 210 8.51 9.16 4.67
CA GLY A 210 8.96 9.24 6.07
C GLY A 210 8.48 8.10 6.97
N LYS A 211 7.94 7.02 6.39
CA LYS A 211 7.45 5.83 7.11
C LYS A 211 8.60 4.85 7.39
N LYS A 212 8.50 4.14 8.52
CA LYS A 212 9.47 3.08 8.88
C LYS A 212 9.49 1.96 7.83
N LYS A 213 10.68 1.47 7.49
CA LYS A 213 10.90 0.33 6.58
C LYS A 213 10.24 -0.94 7.12
N LEU A 214 9.74 -1.75 6.21
CA LEU A 214 9.27 -3.10 6.45
C LEU A 214 10.45 -4.08 6.56
N ARG A 215 10.29 -5.11 7.39
CA ARG A 215 11.26 -6.19 7.56
C ARG A 215 11.27 -7.07 6.31
N ILE A 216 12.40 -7.22 5.66
CA ILE A 216 12.55 -8.23 4.61
C ILE A 216 12.78 -9.57 5.31
N PRO A 217 11.90 -10.58 5.15
CA PRO A 217 12.19 -11.91 5.66
C PRO A 217 13.47 -12.41 5.01
N LEU A 218 14.43 -12.86 5.82
CA LEU A 218 15.57 -13.59 5.30
C LEU A 218 15.00 -14.83 4.61
N ALA A 219 15.42 -15.07 3.35
CA ALA A 219 14.94 -16.20 2.59
C ALA A 219 14.99 -17.45 3.48
N ARG A 220 13.83 -18.06 3.75
CA ARG A 220 13.82 -19.39 4.36
C ARG A 220 14.68 -20.25 3.43
N PRO A 221 15.68 -20.98 3.94
CA PRO A 221 16.40 -21.91 3.10
C PRO A 221 15.34 -22.79 2.48
N VAL A 222 15.16 -22.68 1.16
CA VAL A 222 14.30 -23.58 0.42
C VAL A 222 14.94 -24.92 0.67
N HIS A 223 14.35 -25.71 1.58
CA HIS A 223 14.63 -27.12 1.63
C HIS A 223 14.29 -27.58 0.23
N LYS A 224 15.32 -27.72 -0.61
CA LYS A 224 15.25 -28.47 -1.84
C LYS A 224 14.76 -29.81 -1.34
N SER A 225 13.46 -30.06 -1.43
CA SER A 225 12.92 -31.40 -1.38
C SER A 225 13.63 -32.07 -2.53
N LEU A 226 14.69 -32.79 -2.17
CA LEU A 226 15.36 -33.75 -3.03
C LEU A 226 14.24 -34.67 -3.48
N GLY A 227 13.77 -34.41 -4.71
CA GLY A 227 12.96 -35.36 -5.45
C GLY A 227 13.84 -36.59 -5.62
N ILE A 228 13.56 -37.57 -4.77
CA ILE A 228 13.83 -38.98 -5.04
C ILE A 228 12.76 -39.43 -6.04
#